data_AF-A0A1Z8TV28-F1
#
_entry.id   AF-A0A1Z8TV28-F1
#
_cell.length_a   1.000
_cell.length_b   1.000
_cell.length_c   1.000
_cell.angle_alpha   90.00
_cell.angle_beta   90.00
_cell.angle_gamma   90.00
#
_symmetry.space_group_name_H-M   'P 1'
#
loop_
_entity.id
_entity.type
_entity.pdbx_description
1 polymer ?
#
loop_
_entity_poly.entity_id
_entity_poly.type
_entity_poly.pdbx_seq_one_letter_code
_entity_poly.pdbx_strand_id
1 'polypeptide(L)'
;PPYFTPGRKIEAFDEFKWIKGFGFSEDDPDEKGLFFDEKGMETRSFKVFRDSFSFYNEGTINPYGSSDSMIRILAGDDDQLYEELLEQRSSGERRDREDFFQTMNQLASKIGLKLSNQVQVLRAVITVTRGRSVFKLHAVLSNESSGSRNSANNRNSSSAKNATTKSLPRSERNQKVKYPFRVLALKENENLID
;
A
#
# COMPACT_ATOMS: atom_id res chain seq x y z
N PRO A 1 -27.62 10.28 -2.61
CA PRO A 1 -27.33 11.70 -3.02
C PRO A 1 -26.37 11.73 -4.21
N PRO A 2 -26.62 12.57 -5.23
CA PRO A 2 -25.66 12.74 -6.32
C PRO A 2 -24.34 13.31 -5.78
N TYR A 3 -23.23 12.70 -6.17
CA TYR A 3 -21.88 13.12 -5.78
C TYR A 3 -21.03 13.36 -7.04
N PHE A 4 -20.00 14.18 -6.91
CA PHE A 4 -19.03 14.41 -7.97
C PHE A 4 -17.80 13.53 -7.75
N THR A 5 -17.29 12.93 -8.83
CA THR A 5 -16.01 12.23 -8.77
C THR A 5 -14.89 13.20 -8.40
N PRO A 6 -14.00 12.86 -7.45
CA PRO A 6 -12.98 13.79 -6.96
C PRO A 6 -11.97 14.31 -8.01
N GLY A 7 -11.84 13.63 -9.16
CA GLY A 7 -10.87 13.99 -10.20
C GLY A 7 -9.40 13.86 -9.77
N ARG A 8 -9.14 13.23 -8.61
CA ARG A 8 -7.81 12.97 -8.04
C ARG A 8 -7.62 11.49 -7.74
N LYS A 9 -6.39 11.10 -7.40
CA LYS A 9 -6.09 9.76 -6.89
C LYS A 9 -6.84 9.53 -5.55
N ILE A 10 -7.15 8.26 -5.28
CA ILE A 10 -7.67 7.83 -3.98
C ILE A 10 -6.55 7.94 -2.94
N GLU A 11 -6.85 8.49 -1.77
CA GLU A 11 -5.89 8.78 -0.70
C GLU A 11 -6.26 8.11 0.65
N ALA A 12 -7.48 7.58 0.76
CA ALA A 12 -7.96 6.84 1.92
C ALA A 12 -8.82 5.62 1.54
N PHE A 13 -8.78 4.58 2.39
CA PHE A 13 -9.52 3.34 2.18
C PHE A 13 -11.04 3.54 2.24
N ASP A 14 -11.54 4.47 3.05
CA ASP A 14 -12.98 4.76 3.11
C ASP A 14 -13.54 5.37 1.81
N GLU A 15 -12.69 5.94 0.96
CA GLU A 15 -13.14 6.49 -0.32
C GLU A 15 -13.71 5.40 -1.24
N PHE A 16 -13.31 4.13 -1.06
CA PHE A 16 -13.86 3.01 -1.82
C PHE A 16 -15.36 2.78 -1.56
N LYS A 17 -15.90 3.22 -0.42
CA LYS A 17 -17.35 3.16 -0.14
C LYS A 17 -18.19 3.92 -1.16
N TRP A 18 -17.59 4.92 -1.80
CA TRP A 18 -18.26 5.81 -2.75
C TRP A 18 -18.04 5.41 -4.21
N ILE A 19 -17.39 4.28 -4.48
CA ILE A 19 -17.15 3.80 -5.84
C ILE A 19 -18.17 2.69 -6.15
N LYS A 20 -18.89 2.84 -7.26
CA LYS A 20 -19.86 1.84 -7.72
C LYS A 20 -19.18 0.45 -7.84
N GLY A 21 -19.84 -0.58 -7.32
CA GLY A 21 -19.35 -1.96 -7.28
C GLY A 21 -18.44 -2.30 -6.08
N PHE A 22 -17.85 -1.31 -5.40
CA PHE A 22 -17.06 -1.54 -4.18
C PHE A 22 -17.88 -1.32 -2.91
N GLY A 23 -18.63 -0.22 -2.85
CA GLY A 23 -19.64 0.01 -1.83
C GLY A 23 -20.97 -0.67 -2.15
N PHE A 24 -21.82 -0.82 -1.15
CA PHE A 24 -23.22 -1.20 -1.37
C PHE A 24 -23.98 -0.09 -2.09
N SER A 25 -24.79 -0.45 -3.08
CA SER A 25 -25.64 0.47 -3.84
C SER A 25 -27.11 0.16 -3.54
N GLU A 26 -27.84 1.14 -2.99
CA GLU A 26 -29.29 1.02 -2.78
C GLU A 26 -30.07 1.00 -4.11
N ASP A 27 -29.54 1.66 -5.14
CA ASP A 27 -30.15 1.76 -6.46
C ASP A 27 -30.01 0.45 -7.29
N ASP A 28 -29.10 -0.43 -6.90
CA ASP A 28 -28.78 -1.69 -7.57
C ASP A 28 -28.56 -2.81 -6.52
N PRO A 29 -29.63 -3.23 -5.80
CA PRO A 29 -29.51 -4.12 -4.64
C PRO A 29 -29.04 -5.54 -4.99
N ASP A 30 -29.13 -5.93 -6.27
CA ASP A 30 -28.58 -7.20 -6.76
C ASP A 30 -27.05 -7.14 -6.91
N GLU A 31 -26.46 -5.94 -7.04
CA GLU A 31 -25.01 -5.71 -7.01
C GLU A 31 -24.51 -5.56 -5.56
N LYS A 32 -24.20 -6.69 -4.92
CA LYS A 32 -23.48 -6.67 -3.63
C LYS A 32 -22.13 -5.97 -3.78
N GLY A 33 -21.85 -5.02 -2.89
CA GLY A 33 -20.57 -4.32 -2.85
C GLY A 33 -19.40 -5.27 -2.58
N LEU A 34 -18.34 -5.18 -3.38
CA LEU A 34 -17.17 -6.05 -3.25
C LEU A 34 -16.46 -5.84 -1.90
N PHE A 35 -16.40 -4.59 -1.42
CA PHE A 35 -15.64 -4.21 -0.23
C PHE A 35 -16.52 -3.91 0.99
N PHE A 36 -17.76 -3.49 0.78
CA PHE A 36 -18.69 -3.19 1.85
C PHE A 36 -20.04 -3.87 1.61
N ASP A 37 -20.58 -4.48 2.65
CA ASP A 37 -21.90 -5.11 2.61
C ASP A 37 -23.05 -4.09 2.75
N GLU A 38 -24.28 -4.59 2.73
CA GLU A 38 -25.53 -3.81 2.84
C GLU A 38 -25.62 -2.98 4.14
N LYS A 39 -24.87 -3.37 5.18
CA LYS A 39 -24.79 -2.67 6.47
C LYS A 39 -23.63 -1.68 6.51
N GLY A 40 -22.88 -1.53 5.43
CA GLY A 40 -21.67 -0.72 5.34
C GLY A 40 -20.45 -1.35 6.03
N MET A 41 -20.50 -2.64 6.36
CA MET A 41 -19.43 -3.35 7.05
C MET A 41 -18.40 -3.89 6.05
N GLU A 42 -17.12 -3.90 6.46
CA GLU A 42 -16.02 -4.40 5.64
C GLU A 42 -16.15 -5.90 5.34
N THR A 43 -16.14 -6.25 4.06
CA THR A 43 -16.12 -7.66 3.62
C THR A 43 -14.73 -8.28 3.82
N ARG A 44 -14.65 -9.61 3.71
CA ARG A 44 -13.35 -10.32 3.70
C ARG A 44 -12.46 -9.84 2.55
N SER A 45 -13.03 -9.57 1.39
CA SER A 45 -12.32 -9.09 0.21
C SER A 45 -11.64 -7.75 0.47
N PHE A 46 -12.30 -6.84 1.18
CA PHE A 46 -11.68 -5.55 1.52
C PHE A 46 -10.50 -5.70 2.46
N LYS A 47 -10.60 -6.59 3.46
CA LYS A 47 -9.50 -6.86 4.40
C LYS A 47 -8.27 -7.39 3.66
N VAL A 48 -8.47 -8.38 2.78
CA VAL A 48 -7.40 -8.94 1.92
C VAL A 48 -6.79 -7.88 1.01
N PHE A 49 -7.62 -7.03 0.41
CA PHE A 49 -7.16 -5.91 -0.41
C PHE A 49 -6.31 -4.92 0.40
N ARG A 50 -6.80 -4.49 1.56
CA ARG A 50 -6.12 -3.52 2.43
C ARG A 50 -4.78 -4.05 2.94
N ASP A 51 -4.66 -5.35 3.16
CA ASP A 51 -3.41 -5.98 3.59
C ASP A 51 -2.39 -6.11 2.44
N SER A 52 -2.85 -6.05 1.19
CA SER A 52 -2.02 -6.25 -0.01
C SER A 52 -1.74 -4.96 -0.79
N PHE A 53 -2.46 -3.88 -0.47
CA PHE A 53 -2.41 -2.61 -1.18
C PHE A 53 -1.81 -1.48 -0.33
N SER A 54 -1.13 -0.56 -0.99
CA SER A 54 -0.60 0.67 -0.39
C SER A 54 -0.89 1.87 -1.29
N PHE A 55 -1.24 3.01 -0.70
CA PHE A 55 -1.30 4.29 -1.43
C PHE A 55 0.08 4.81 -1.84
N TYR A 56 1.14 4.28 -1.22
CA TYR A 56 2.54 4.51 -1.59
C TYR A 56 3.00 3.39 -2.52
N ASN A 57 2.40 3.31 -3.71
CA ASN A 57 2.63 2.26 -4.71
C ASN A 57 3.44 2.75 -5.92
N GLU A 58 3.98 3.96 -5.87
CA GLU A 58 4.89 4.47 -6.90
C GLU A 58 6.25 3.79 -6.75
N GLY A 59 6.50 2.71 -7.50
CA GLY A 59 7.79 2.04 -7.52
C GLY A 59 7.72 0.53 -7.73
N THR A 60 8.70 -0.16 -7.14
CA THR A 60 8.84 -1.63 -7.16
C THR A 60 8.32 -2.24 -5.87
N ILE A 61 7.79 -3.45 -5.94
CA ILE A 61 7.31 -4.20 -4.78
C ILE A 61 8.48 -4.94 -4.12
N ASN A 62 8.54 -4.92 -2.80
CA ASN A 62 9.45 -5.77 -2.05
C ASN A 62 8.76 -7.10 -1.69
N PRO A 63 9.18 -8.25 -2.27
CA PRO A 63 8.48 -9.52 -2.07
C PRO A 63 8.68 -10.11 -0.66
N TYR A 64 9.70 -9.70 0.08
CA TYR A 64 9.88 -10.18 1.46
C TYR A 64 8.91 -9.53 2.43
N GLY A 65 8.42 -8.33 2.11
CA GLY A 65 7.45 -7.59 2.92
C GLY A 65 6.02 -7.68 2.39
N SER A 66 5.77 -8.47 1.34
CA SER A 66 4.43 -8.59 0.76
C SER A 66 3.52 -9.52 1.58
N SER A 67 2.22 -9.26 1.54
CA SER A 67 1.21 -10.11 2.16
C SER A 67 1.18 -11.51 1.54
N ASP A 68 0.70 -12.47 2.30
CA ASP A 68 0.52 -13.86 1.82
C ASP A 68 -0.50 -13.91 0.67
N SER A 69 -1.47 -13.00 0.67
CA SER A 69 -2.42 -12.84 -0.43
C SER A 69 -1.73 -12.40 -1.73
N MET A 70 -0.70 -11.54 -1.67
CA MET A 70 0.08 -11.18 -2.86
C MET A 70 0.85 -12.40 -3.42
N ILE A 71 1.43 -13.22 -2.53
CA ILE A 71 2.10 -14.46 -2.93
C ILE A 71 1.09 -15.40 -3.57
N ARG A 72 -0.11 -15.54 -2.98
CA ARG A 72 -1.18 -16.35 -3.55
C ARG A 72 -1.64 -15.88 -4.92
N ILE A 73 -1.79 -14.56 -5.10
CA ILE A 73 -2.15 -13.98 -6.40
C ILE A 73 -1.10 -14.32 -7.47
N LEU A 74 0.18 -14.32 -7.12
CA LEU A 74 1.27 -14.64 -8.04
C LEU A 74 1.38 -16.14 -8.33
N ALA A 75 1.13 -17.00 -7.34
CA ALA A 75 1.09 -18.45 -7.52
C ALA A 75 -0.17 -18.92 -8.27
N GLY A 76 -1.26 -18.16 -8.21
CA GLY A 76 -2.52 -18.49 -8.83
C GLY A 76 -3.21 -19.68 -8.16
N ASP A 77 -3.54 -20.69 -8.96
CA ASP A 77 -4.21 -21.91 -8.49
C ASP A 77 -3.23 -23.03 -8.09
N ASP A 78 -1.92 -22.77 -8.18
CA ASP A 78 -0.88 -23.73 -7.79
C ASP A 78 -0.64 -23.69 -6.28
N ASP A 79 -1.34 -24.57 -5.56
CA ASP A 79 -1.21 -24.71 -4.10
C ASP A 79 0.21 -25.15 -3.68
N GLN A 80 0.88 -25.98 -4.48
CA GLN A 80 2.22 -26.47 -4.16
C GLN A 80 3.24 -25.34 -4.24
N LEU A 81 3.18 -24.57 -5.33
CA LEU A 81 4.03 -23.39 -5.51
C LEU A 81 3.77 -22.34 -4.42
N TYR A 82 2.51 -22.14 -4.03
CA TYR A 82 2.17 -21.22 -2.95
C TYR A 82 2.84 -21.59 -1.63
N GLU A 83 2.72 -22.86 -1.20
CA GLU A 83 3.35 -23.33 0.04
C GLU A 83 4.88 -23.29 -0.04
N GLU A 84 5.46 -23.70 -1.18
CA GLU A 84 6.91 -23.61 -1.42
C GLU A 84 7.42 -22.18 -1.26
N LEU A 85 6.73 -21.19 -1.83
CA LEU A 85 7.11 -19.78 -1.73
C LEU A 85 7.02 -19.27 -0.28
N LEU A 86 6.05 -19.74 0.52
CA LEU A 86 5.96 -19.39 1.93
C LEU A 86 7.11 -19.98 2.76
N GLU A 87 7.45 -21.24 2.51
CA GLU A 87 8.58 -21.92 3.13
C GLU A 87 9.90 -21.21 2.78
N GLN A 88 10.16 -20.97 1.50
CA GLN A 88 11.38 -20.30 1.05
C GLN A 88 11.50 -18.87 1.60
N ARG A 89 10.39 -18.12 1.70
CA ARG A 89 10.39 -16.76 2.28
C ARG A 89 10.75 -16.78 3.77
N SER A 90 10.24 -17.77 4.50
CA SER A 90 10.44 -17.91 5.94
C SER A 90 11.77 -18.58 6.30
N SER A 91 12.44 -19.21 5.33
CA SER A 91 13.74 -19.84 5.51
C SER A 91 14.82 -18.84 5.94
N GLY A 92 15.68 -19.30 6.85
CA GLY A 92 16.91 -18.60 7.24
C GLY A 92 18.05 -18.78 6.25
N GLU A 93 17.91 -19.71 5.30
CA GLU A 93 18.97 -20.03 4.34
C GLU A 93 19.05 -19.00 3.21
N ARG A 94 20.28 -18.63 2.86
CA ARG A 94 20.51 -17.64 1.81
C ARG A 94 20.03 -18.13 0.44
N ARG A 95 20.19 -19.41 0.14
CA ARG A 95 19.80 -20.01 -1.15
C ARG A 95 18.30 -19.94 -1.36
N ASP A 96 17.53 -20.43 -0.39
CA ASP A 96 16.07 -20.39 -0.43
C ASP A 96 15.54 -18.96 -0.61
N ARG A 97 16.17 -17.97 0.02
CA ARG A 97 15.79 -16.56 -0.15
C ARG A 97 16.10 -16.02 -1.54
N GLU A 98 17.22 -16.44 -2.14
CA GLU A 98 17.57 -16.09 -3.51
C GLU A 98 16.62 -16.75 -4.51
N ASP A 99 16.27 -18.03 -4.30
CA ASP A 99 15.32 -18.78 -5.12
C ASP A 99 13.91 -18.20 -5.03
N PHE A 100 13.44 -17.90 -3.81
CA PHE A 100 12.18 -17.19 -3.58
C PHE A 100 12.09 -15.90 -4.40
N PHE A 101 13.14 -15.05 -4.33
CA PHE A 101 13.14 -13.79 -5.06
C PHE A 101 13.10 -14.00 -6.57
N GLN A 102 13.85 -14.97 -7.09
CA GLN A 102 13.88 -15.26 -8.53
C GLN A 102 12.51 -15.75 -9.01
N THR A 103 11.90 -16.71 -8.31
CA THR A 103 10.58 -17.24 -8.65
C THR A 103 9.51 -16.16 -8.58
N MET A 104 9.48 -15.37 -7.49
CA MET A 104 8.57 -14.24 -7.36
C MET A 104 8.76 -13.21 -8.48
N ASN A 105 10.00 -12.90 -8.86
CA ASN A 105 10.28 -11.93 -9.92
C ASN A 105 9.83 -12.44 -11.30
N GLN A 106 9.97 -13.74 -11.57
CA GLN A 106 9.45 -14.35 -12.80
C GLN A 106 7.91 -14.27 -12.86
N LEU A 107 7.23 -14.63 -11.76
CA LEU A 107 5.76 -14.56 -11.68
C LEU A 107 5.25 -13.12 -11.81
N ALA A 108 5.86 -12.19 -11.06
CA ALA A 108 5.51 -10.77 -11.10
C ALA A 108 5.71 -10.16 -12.49
N SER A 109 6.80 -10.52 -13.18
CA SER A 109 7.09 -10.01 -14.52
C SER A 109 6.03 -10.44 -15.55
N LYS A 110 5.45 -11.63 -15.42
CA LYS A 110 4.37 -12.11 -16.31
C LYS A 110 3.13 -11.23 -16.25
N ILE A 111 2.86 -10.60 -15.09
CA ILE A 111 1.72 -9.70 -14.88
C ILE A 111 2.11 -8.22 -14.91
N GLY A 112 3.33 -7.89 -15.36
CA GLY A 112 3.81 -6.52 -15.52
C GLY A 112 4.22 -5.82 -14.23
N LEU A 113 4.40 -6.55 -13.13
CA LEU A 113 4.91 -6.02 -11.86
C LEU A 113 6.44 -6.09 -11.81
N LYS A 114 7.05 -5.10 -11.16
CA LYS A 114 8.50 -5.02 -10.95
C LYS A 114 8.83 -5.20 -9.47
N LEU A 115 9.73 -6.12 -9.17
CA LEU A 115 10.18 -6.38 -7.80
C LEU A 115 11.54 -5.74 -7.51
N SER A 116 11.81 -5.47 -6.23
CA SER A 116 13.11 -5.02 -5.75
C SER A 116 13.33 -5.44 -4.30
N ASN A 117 14.59 -5.70 -3.94
CA ASN A 117 14.99 -5.97 -2.57
C ASN A 117 15.11 -4.71 -1.71
N GLN A 118 15.02 -3.53 -2.33
CA GLN A 118 15.15 -2.26 -1.63
C GLN A 118 13.82 -1.85 -0.98
N VAL A 119 13.89 -1.38 0.26
CA VAL A 119 12.76 -0.75 0.94
C VAL A 119 12.90 0.77 0.83
N GLN A 120 11.99 1.40 0.09
CA GLN A 120 12.01 2.86 -0.12
C GLN A 120 11.09 3.60 0.85
N VAL A 121 9.99 2.95 1.25
CA VAL A 121 8.95 3.51 2.12
C VAL A 121 8.70 2.53 3.26
N LEU A 122 8.57 3.07 4.46
CA LEU A 122 8.24 2.35 5.70
C LEU A 122 7.02 2.99 6.34
N ARG A 123 6.15 2.17 6.93
CA ARG A 123 5.07 2.66 7.79
C ARG A 123 5.37 2.26 9.23
N ALA A 124 5.63 3.24 10.08
CA ALA A 124 5.77 3.03 11.52
C ALA A 124 4.40 3.17 12.20
N VAL A 125 3.98 2.14 12.91
CA VAL A 125 2.80 2.17 13.79
C VAL A 125 3.27 2.46 15.21
N ILE A 126 2.90 3.63 15.71
CA ILE A 126 3.33 4.15 17.01
C ILE A 126 2.12 4.06 17.94
N THR A 127 2.23 3.27 19.00
CA THR A 127 1.20 3.18 20.03
C THR A 127 1.59 4.08 21.19
N VAL A 128 0.74 5.05 21.52
CA VAL A 128 0.94 5.99 22.63
C VAL A 128 -0.06 5.65 23.72
N THR A 129 0.43 5.23 24.88
CA THR A 129 -0.38 4.92 26.07
C THR A 129 -0.27 6.05 27.09
N ARG A 130 -1.39 6.67 27.44
CA ARG A 130 -1.45 7.71 28.49
C ARG A 130 -2.59 7.40 29.46
N GLY A 131 -2.26 6.92 30.65
CA GLY A 131 -3.25 6.46 31.63
C GLY A 131 -4.04 5.28 31.07
N ARG A 132 -5.36 5.43 30.92
CA ARG A 132 -6.25 4.43 30.30
C ARG A 132 -6.44 4.63 28.78
N SER A 133 -5.93 5.72 28.21
CA SER A 133 -6.11 6.03 26.80
C SER A 133 -4.99 5.44 25.96
N VAL A 134 -5.33 4.87 24.81
CA VAL A 134 -4.40 4.30 23.84
C VAL A 134 -4.65 4.97 22.49
N PHE A 135 -3.61 5.58 21.91
CA PHE A 135 -3.66 6.22 20.59
C PHE A 135 -2.75 5.47 19.63
N LYS A 136 -3.17 5.33 18.37
CA LYS A 136 -2.33 4.78 17.30
C LYS A 136 -2.02 5.86 16.28
N LEU A 137 -0.73 6.17 16.13
CA LEU A 137 -0.22 7.07 15.11
C LEU A 137 0.45 6.25 14.02
N HIS A 138 0.16 6.58 12.77
CA HIS A 138 0.77 5.98 11.60
C HIS A 138 1.67 7.04 10.96
N ALA A 139 2.98 6.79 10.98
CA ALA A 139 3.96 7.63 10.31
C ALA A 139 4.48 6.91 9.06
N VAL A 140 4.35 7.54 7.90
CA VAL A 140 4.94 7.04 6.66
C VAL A 140 6.26 7.74 6.43
N LEU A 141 7.31 6.95 6.29
CA LEU A 141 8.70 7.38 6.23
C LEU A 141 9.29 6.95 4.89
N SER A 142 10.09 7.80 4.26
CA SER A 142 10.84 7.48 3.05
C SER A 142 12.33 7.59 3.30
N ASN A 143 13.09 6.66 2.71
CA ASN A 143 14.56 6.69 2.70
C ASN A 143 15.13 7.60 1.60
N GLU A 144 14.29 8.27 0.81
CA GLU A 144 14.79 9.19 -0.21
C GLU A 144 15.37 10.44 0.47
N SER A 145 16.69 10.51 0.51
CA SER A 145 17.40 11.79 0.49
C SER A 145 16.95 12.54 -0.76
N SER A 146 16.32 13.69 -0.59
CA SER A 146 15.90 14.61 -1.65
C SER A 146 16.81 14.56 -2.88
N GLY A 147 16.39 13.93 -3.99
CA GLY A 147 17.19 14.01 -5.22
C GLY A 147 17.07 12.94 -6.31
N SER A 148 16.28 11.87 -6.22
CA SER A 148 16.22 10.89 -7.32
C SER A 148 14.80 10.51 -7.73
N ARG A 149 14.07 11.46 -8.31
CA ARG A 149 12.97 11.13 -9.23
C ARG A 149 13.49 11.15 -10.66
N ASN A 150 14.33 10.19 -11.01
CA ASN A 150 14.49 9.80 -12.42
C ASN A 150 13.40 8.77 -12.75
N SER A 151 12.15 9.24 -12.81
CA SER A 151 11.10 8.54 -13.55
C SER A 151 10.88 9.31 -14.84
N ALA A 152 11.71 8.97 -15.83
CA ALA A 152 11.50 9.36 -17.21
C ALA A 152 10.27 8.61 -17.75
N ASN A 153 9.48 9.31 -18.56
CA ASN A 153 8.41 8.83 -19.43
C ASN A 153 7.11 8.35 -18.77
N ASN A 154 6.18 9.29 -18.54
CA ASN A 154 4.95 9.31 -19.35
C ASN A 154 4.29 10.70 -19.29
N ARG A 155 4.69 11.59 -20.20
CA ARG A 155 3.92 12.80 -20.51
C ARG A 155 2.95 12.41 -21.62
N ASN A 156 1.66 12.29 -21.30
CA ASN A 156 0.52 12.61 -22.18
C ASN A 156 -0.81 12.30 -21.47
N SER A 157 -1.24 13.20 -20.59
CA SER A 157 -2.66 13.54 -20.48
C SER A 157 -2.78 14.98 -19.99
N SER A 158 -3.32 15.81 -20.86
CA SER A 158 -3.54 17.23 -20.68
C SER A 158 -4.75 17.45 -19.77
N SER A 159 -4.56 17.31 -18.45
CA SER A 159 -5.48 17.79 -17.40
C SER A 159 -4.80 17.70 -16.03
N ALA A 160 -3.74 18.47 -15.79
CA ALA A 160 -3.10 18.57 -14.47
C ALA A 160 -2.48 19.96 -14.26
N LYS A 161 -3.33 21.00 -14.21
CA LYS A 161 -2.95 22.27 -13.59
C LYS A 161 -3.10 22.09 -12.08
N ASN A 162 -1.98 22.23 -11.35
CA ASN A 162 -1.82 22.27 -9.90
C ASN A 162 -1.64 20.93 -9.15
N ALA A 163 -0.50 20.27 -9.37
CA ALA A 163 0.16 19.48 -8.33
C ALA A 163 1.68 19.51 -8.52
N THR A 164 2.29 20.70 -8.41
CA THR A 164 3.71 20.80 -8.11
C THR A 164 3.92 20.22 -6.71
N THR A 165 4.18 18.91 -6.61
CA THR A 165 4.78 18.33 -5.41
C THR A 165 6.26 18.74 -5.37
N LYS A 166 6.51 20.05 -5.25
CA LYS A 166 7.79 20.56 -4.76
C LYS A 166 7.92 20.00 -3.36
N SER A 167 8.79 19.00 -3.22
CA SER A 167 9.03 18.39 -1.92
C SER A 167 9.46 19.52 -0.96
N LEU A 168 8.66 19.78 0.07
CA LEU A 168 8.96 20.84 1.04
C LEU A 168 10.36 20.62 1.63
N PRO A 169 11.13 21.68 1.94
CA PRO A 169 12.43 21.54 2.56
C PRO A 169 12.33 20.81 3.91
N ARG A 170 13.38 20.08 4.29
CA ARG A 170 13.44 19.41 5.61
C ARG A 170 13.38 20.48 6.72
N SER A 171 12.65 20.22 7.80
CA SER A 171 12.63 21.12 8.97
C SER A 171 14.03 21.25 9.58
N GLU A 172 14.36 22.42 10.13
CA GLU A 172 15.67 22.68 10.75
C GLU A 172 16.00 21.68 11.86
N ARG A 173 14.98 21.27 12.64
CA ARG A 173 15.13 20.26 13.69
C ARG A 173 15.58 18.92 13.11
N ASN A 174 14.99 18.47 12.00
CA ASN A 174 15.35 17.21 11.37
C ASN A 174 16.73 17.27 10.70
N GLN A 175 17.13 18.44 10.19
CA GLN A 175 18.48 18.67 9.67
C GLN A 175 19.54 18.58 10.78
N LYS A 176 19.29 19.19 11.95
CA LYS A 176 20.20 19.14 13.11
C LYS A 176 20.43 17.71 13.63
N VAL A 177 19.38 16.90 13.68
CA VAL A 177 19.43 15.52 14.17
C VAL A 177 19.97 14.55 13.10
N LYS A 178 20.22 15.01 11.86
CA LYS A 178 20.63 14.18 10.72
C LYS A 178 19.75 12.93 10.55
N TYR A 179 18.45 13.10 10.76
CA TYR A 179 17.52 11.97 10.71
C TYR A 179 17.51 11.37 9.28
N PRO A 180 17.71 10.05 9.12
CA PRO A 180 17.94 9.45 7.80
C PRO A 180 16.68 9.46 6.94
N PHE A 181 15.50 9.36 7.55
CA PHE A 181 14.23 9.27 6.85
C PHE A 181 13.53 10.62 6.71
N ARG A 182 12.70 10.74 5.68
CA ARG A 182 11.76 11.84 5.49
C ARG A 182 10.37 11.39 5.92
N VAL A 183 9.69 12.16 6.76
CA VAL A 183 8.27 11.94 7.07
C VAL A 183 7.44 12.40 5.87
N LEU A 184 6.71 11.47 5.26
CA LEU A 184 5.80 11.72 4.13
C LEU A 184 4.38 12.03 4.61
N ALA A 185 3.92 11.32 5.65
CA ALA A 185 2.63 11.55 6.27
C ALA A 185 2.68 11.16 7.74
N LEU A 186 1.86 11.84 8.54
CA LEU A 186 1.55 11.47 9.92
C LEU A 186 0.03 11.50 10.02
N LYS A 187 -0.57 10.34 10.33
CA LYS A 187 -2.01 10.21 10.50
C LYS A 187 -2.29 9.61 11.86
N GLU A 188 -3.28 10.15 12.54
CA GLU A 188 -3.80 9.60 13.78
C GLU A 188 -5.03 8.75 13.44
N ASN A 189 -5.11 7.55 14.04
CA ASN A 189 -6.29 6.70 13.99
C ASN A 189 -6.84 6.49 12.55
N GLU A 190 -6.01 6.06 11.58
CA GLU A 190 -6.53 5.49 10.34
C GLU A 190 -7.34 4.23 10.72
N ASN A 191 -8.65 4.45 10.89
CA ASN A 191 -9.70 3.52 11.28
C ASN A 191 -9.39 2.67 12.52
N LEU A 192 -9.75 3.23 13.68
CA LEU A 192 -10.32 2.44 14.78
C LEU A 192 -11.38 1.51 14.18
N ILE A 193 -11.02 0.24 13.97
CA ILE A 193 -11.99 -0.82 14.20
C ILE A 193 -11.93 -1.03 15.71
N ASP A 194 -13.08 -0.84 16.36
CA ASP A 194 -13.39 -0.95 17.80
C ASP A 194 -12.48 -1.93 18.57
#